data_AF-A0A2V9RWD5-F1
#
_entry.id   AF-A0A2V9RWD5-F1
#
_cell.length_a   1.000
_cell.length_b   1.000
_cell.length_c   1.000
_cell.angle_alpha   90.00
_cell.angle_beta   90.00
_cell.angle_gamma   90.00
#
_symmetry.space_group_name_H-M   'P 1'
#
loop_
_entity.id
_entity.type
_entity.pdbx_description
1 polymer ?
#
loop_
_entity_poly.entity_id
_entity_poly.type
_entity_poly.pdbx_seq_one_letter_code
_entity_poly.pdbx_strand_id
1 'polypeptide(L)'
;MDAETRSHLFEPFFTTKNSGHGNGLGLVTVNTIVQQHGGVLQVESSQGQGTRVIVRLPRVASSPPRRKPHSHSFVPEGLSAPALQANENPATKGEILLERGTQL
;
A
#
# COMPACT_ATOMS: atom_id res chain seq x y z
N MET A 1 -6.91 19.01 10.08
CA MET A 1 -7.15 19.92 8.94
C MET A 1 -8.15 20.96 9.38
N ASP A 2 -7.94 22.23 9.04
CA ASP A 2 -8.91 23.31 9.29
C ASP A 2 -10.11 23.22 8.30
N ALA A 3 -11.15 24.02 8.56
CA ALA A 3 -12.39 23.97 7.79
C ALA A 3 -12.26 24.51 6.36
N GLU A 4 -11.37 25.48 6.14
CA GLU A 4 -11.12 26.09 4.83
C GLU A 4 -10.44 25.06 3.93
N THR A 5 -9.31 24.49 4.37
CA THR A 5 -8.60 23.42 3.67
C THR A 5 -9.52 22.24 3.34
N ARG A 6 -10.44 21.88 4.24
CA ARG A 6 -11.39 20.79 4.03
C ARG A 6 -12.36 21.06 2.86
N SER A 7 -12.75 22.31 2.65
CA SER A 7 -13.69 22.70 1.59
C SER A 7 -13.05 22.61 0.20
N HIS A 8 -11.73 22.84 0.11
CA HIS A 8 -10.97 22.80 -1.14
C HIS A 8 -10.41 21.41 -1.50
N LEU A 9 -10.62 20.38 -0.66
CA LEU A 9 -10.04 19.04 -0.83
C LEU A 9 -10.29 18.39 -2.20
N PHE A 10 -11.41 18.70 -2.83
CA PHE A 10 -11.82 18.12 -4.11
C PHE A 10 -11.57 19.04 -5.30
N GLU A 11 -10.88 20.16 -5.09
CA GLU A 11 -10.49 21.07 -6.16
C GLU A 11 -9.23 20.57 -6.86
N PRO A 12 -9.22 20.54 -8.20
CA PRO A 12 -8.01 20.23 -8.96
C PRO A 12 -6.86 21.16 -8.58
N PHE A 13 -5.66 20.58 -8.45
CA PHE A 13 -4.42 21.30 -8.14
C PHE A 13 -4.31 21.93 -6.74
N PHE A 14 -5.35 21.85 -5.91
CA PHE A 14 -5.25 22.31 -4.53
C PHE A 14 -4.33 21.40 -3.70
N THR A 15 -3.34 21.99 -3.03
CA THR A 15 -2.43 21.27 -2.14
C THR A 15 -1.91 22.19 -1.06
N THR A 16 -1.81 21.69 0.17
CA THR A 16 -1.15 22.40 1.29
C THR A 16 0.36 22.10 1.37
N LYS A 17 0.88 21.29 0.45
CA LYS A 17 2.30 20.94 0.40
C LYS A 17 3.08 21.94 -0.44
N ASN A 18 4.34 22.14 -0.09
CA ASN A 18 5.26 22.97 -0.85
C ASN A 18 5.41 22.48 -2.31
N SER A 19 5.79 23.39 -3.19
CA SER A 19 6.07 23.13 -4.60
C SER A 19 6.95 21.88 -4.78
N GLY A 20 6.56 20.99 -5.68
CA GLY A 20 7.26 19.74 -5.97
C GLY A 20 6.89 18.53 -5.08
N HIS A 21 6.08 18.69 -4.03
CA HIS A 21 5.72 17.60 -3.11
C HIS A 21 4.32 17.00 -3.33
N GLY A 22 3.78 17.19 -4.53
CA GLY A 22 2.48 16.65 -4.97
C GLY A 22 1.62 17.72 -5.65
N ASN A 23 0.93 17.33 -6.73
CA ASN A 23 0.26 18.27 -7.63
C ASN A 23 -1.22 18.51 -7.28
N GLY A 24 -1.69 18.12 -6.09
CA GLY A 24 -3.09 18.28 -5.69
C GLY A 24 -4.11 17.41 -6.45
N LEU A 25 -3.68 16.46 -7.28
CA LEU A 25 -4.59 15.66 -8.11
C LEU A 25 -5.06 14.36 -7.45
N GLY A 26 -4.39 13.88 -6.39
CA GLY A 26 -4.63 12.55 -5.85
C GLY A 26 -6.06 12.35 -5.33
N LEU A 27 -6.54 13.25 -4.48
CA LEU A 27 -7.87 13.12 -3.88
C LEU A 27 -8.99 13.35 -4.90
N VAL A 28 -8.76 14.24 -5.87
CA VAL A 28 -9.65 14.44 -7.02
C VAL A 28 -9.77 13.16 -7.84
N THR A 29 -8.65 12.50 -8.16
CA THR A 29 -8.67 11.23 -8.89
C THR A 29 -9.44 10.15 -8.14
N VAL A 30 -9.23 10.02 -6.83
CA VAL A 30 -10.00 9.05 -6.02
C VAL A 30 -11.49 9.37 -6.03
N ASN A 31 -11.87 10.65 -5.86
CA ASN A 31 -13.26 11.08 -5.91
C ASN A 31 -13.91 10.72 -7.26
N THR A 32 -13.21 11.00 -8.37
CA THR A 32 -13.67 10.65 -9.72
C THR A 32 -13.86 9.14 -9.88
N ILE A 33 -12.88 8.32 -9.49
CA ILE A 33 -12.98 6.85 -9.57
C ILE A 33 -14.18 6.36 -8.75
N VAL A 34 -14.29 6.81 -7.50
CA VAL A 34 -15.38 6.40 -6.60
C VAL A 34 -16.75 6.77 -7.20
N GLN A 35 -16.90 7.97 -7.75
CA GLN A 35 -18.14 8.41 -8.40
C GLN A 35 -18.44 7.60 -9.67
N GLN A 36 -17.43 7.33 -10.52
CA GLN A 36 -17.59 6.50 -11.72
C GLN A 36 -18.05 5.08 -11.39
N HIS A 37 -17.70 4.57 -10.20
CA HIS A 37 -18.17 3.29 -9.68
C HIS A 37 -19.48 3.38 -8.88
N GLY A 38 -20.20 4.50 -8.92
CA GLY A 38 -21.47 4.70 -8.22
C GLY A 38 -21.34 4.79 -6.70
N GLY A 39 -20.14 5.10 -6.21
CA GLY A 39 -19.83 5.22 -4.79
C GLY A 39 -19.82 6.64 -4.27
N VAL A 40 -19.47 6.77 -3.00
CA VAL A 40 -19.34 8.04 -2.28
C VAL A 40 -18.05 8.06 -1.46
N LEU A 41 -17.38 9.21 -1.46
CA LEU A 41 -16.18 9.50 -0.69
C LEU A 41 -16.50 10.53 0.41
N GLN A 42 -16.09 10.26 1.65
CA GLN A 42 -16.26 11.17 2.78
C GLN A 42 -14.93 11.35 3.50
N VAL A 43 -14.63 12.57 3.94
CA VAL A 43 -13.41 12.89 4.70
C VAL A 43 -13.79 13.47 6.05
N GLU A 44 -13.31 12.83 7.11
CA GLU A 44 -13.46 13.27 8.50
C GLU A 44 -12.06 13.64 9.01
N SER A 45 -11.82 14.91 9.31
CA SER A 45 -10.54 15.38 9.84
C SER A 45 -10.77 16.43 10.89
N SER A 46 -9.89 16.45 11.90
CA SER A 46 -9.81 17.50 12.91
C SER A 46 -8.34 17.78 13.21
N GLN A 47 -8.01 19.03 13.54
CA GLN A 47 -6.62 19.40 13.81
C GLN A 47 -6.08 18.62 15.02
N GLY A 48 -4.88 18.05 14.88
CA GLY A 48 -4.24 17.23 15.91
C GLY A 48 -4.81 15.82 16.13
N GLN A 49 -5.93 15.46 15.48
CA GLN A 49 -6.61 14.16 15.67
C GLN A 49 -6.46 13.21 14.47
N GLY A 50 -5.69 13.63 13.45
CA GLY A 50 -5.53 12.88 12.20
C GLY A 50 -6.69 13.06 11.22
N THR A 51 -6.74 12.18 10.22
CA THR A 51 -7.69 12.23 9.12
C THR A 51 -8.17 10.83 8.79
N ARG A 52 -9.47 10.67 8.64
CA ARG A 52 -10.14 9.45 8.18
C ARG A 52 -10.80 9.71 6.84
N VAL A 53 -10.54 8.84 5.88
CA VAL A 53 -11.17 8.84 4.55
C VAL A 53 -12.04 7.59 4.45
N ILE A 54 -13.31 7.77 4.12
CA ILE A 54 -14.31 6.70 4.08
C ILE A 54 -14.79 6.59 2.63
N VAL A 55 -14.57 5.42 2.03
CA VAL A 55 -15.04 5.08 0.68
C VAL A 55 -16.19 4.09 0.79
N ARG A 56 -17.33 4.41 0.19
CA ARG A 56 -18.50 3.52 0.11
C ARG A 56 -18.76 3.19 -1.35
N LEU A 57 -18.79 1.91 -1.69
CA LEU A 57 -19.08 1.43 -3.05
C LEU A 57 -20.35 0.57 -3.03
N PRO A 58 -21.12 0.54 -4.12
CA PRO A 58 -22.23 -0.40 -4.28
C PRO A 58 -21.75 -1.84 -4.09
N ARG A 59 -22.51 -2.61 -3.33
CA ARG A 59 -22.19 -4.01 -3.07
C ARG A 59 -22.76 -4.86 -4.21
N VAL A 60 -21.91 -5.66 -4.86
CA VAL A 60 -22.35 -6.66 -5.84
C VAL A 60 -23.01 -7.85 -5.15
N ALA A 61 -24.12 -8.32 -5.71
CA ALA A 61 -24.98 -9.36 -5.11
C ALA A 61 -24.35 -10.76 -5.10
N SER A 62 -23.32 -11.00 -5.91
CA SER A 62 -22.58 -12.26 -5.96
C SER A 62 -21.09 -12.00 -5.76
N SER A 63 -20.50 -12.65 -4.76
CA SER A 63 -19.04 -12.63 -4.58
C SER A 63 -18.43 -13.65 -5.53
N PRO A 64 -17.54 -13.26 -6.47
CA PRO A 64 -16.73 -14.24 -7.16
C PRO A 64 -15.88 -15.03 -6.13
N PRO A 65 -15.46 -16.26 -6.45
CA PRO A 65 -14.61 -17.04 -5.57
C PRO A 65 -13.37 -16.23 -5.19
N ARG A 66 -13.04 -16.20 -3.90
CA ARG A 66 -11.90 -15.45 -3.35
C ARG A 66 -10.62 -15.90 -4.05
N ARG A 67 -10.04 -15.06 -4.91
CA ARG A 67 -8.68 -15.30 -5.41
C ARG A 67 -7.74 -15.35 -4.21
N LYS A 68 -6.90 -16.38 -4.14
CA LYS A 68 -5.80 -16.43 -3.17
C LYS A 68 -5.00 -15.12 -3.32
N PRO A 69 -4.67 -14.42 -2.23
CA PRO A 69 -3.89 -13.20 -2.32
C PRO A 69 -2.59 -13.51 -3.07
N HIS A 70 -2.34 -12.80 -4.16
CA HIS A 70 -1.01 -12.80 -4.77
C HIS A 70 -0.10 -12.10 -3.79
N SER A 71 0.81 -12.84 -3.17
CA SER A 71 1.94 -12.24 -2.45
C SER A 71 2.76 -11.48 -3.50
N HIS A 72 2.60 -10.16 -3.57
CA HIS A 72 3.62 -9.33 -4.20
C HIS A 72 4.84 -9.33 -3.29
N SER A 73 5.66 -10.37 -3.40
CA SER A 73 7.05 -10.32 -3.01
C SER A 73 7.71 -9.33 -3.96
N PHE A 74 7.72 -8.05 -3.57
CA PHE A 74 8.54 -7.06 -4.23
C PHE A 74 9.99 -7.43 -3.97
N VAL A 75 10.63 -8.11 -4.94
CA VAL A 75 12.07 -8.29 -4.97
C VAL A 75 12.62 -7.14 -5.81
N PRO A 76 13.26 -6.12 -5.22
CA PRO A 76 13.95 -5.11 -6.03
C PRO A 76 15.04 -5.80 -6.85
N GLU A 77 15.09 -5.49 -8.14
CA GLU A 77 15.94 -6.11 -9.18
C GLU A 77 17.47 -5.93 -8.98
N GLY A 78 17.91 -5.60 -7.76
CA GLY A 78 19.32 -5.42 -7.39
C GLY A 78 19.79 -6.29 -6.21
N LEU A 79 18.92 -7.09 -5.60
CA LEU A 79 19.30 -8.04 -4.55
C LEU A 79 19.22 -9.47 -5.10
N SER A 80 20.08 -9.75 -6.09
CA SER A 80 20.34 -11.13 -6.50
C SER A 80 21.10 -11.82 -5.37
N ALA A 81 20.37 -12.49 -4.48
CA ALA A 81 20.98 -13.54 -3.67
C ALA A 81 21.57 -14.57 -4.66
N PRO A 82 22.83 -15.01 -4.49
CA PRO A 82 23.36 -16.04 -5.37
C PRO A 82 22.43 -17.24 -5.27
N ALA A 83 21.93 -17.68 -6.43
CA ALA A 83 21.17 -18.91 -6.54
C ALA A 83 22.04 -20.04 -5.97
N LEU A 84 21.76 -20.44 -4.72
CA LEU A 84 22.17 -21.73 -4.23
C LEU A 84 21.34 -22.72 -5.05
N GLN A 85 21.96 -23.23 -6.11
CA GLN A 85 21.49 -24.40 -6.82
C GLN A 85 21.29 -25.47 -5.75
N ALA A 86 20.03 -25.78 -5.43
CA ALA A 86 19.71 -26.92 -4.61
C ALA A 86 20.21 -28.15 -5.38
N ASN A 87 21.39 -28.64 -5.05
CA ASN A 87 21.71 -30.01 -5.37
C ASN A 87 20.76 -30.85 -4.51
N GLU A 88 19.91 -31.60 -5.18
CA GLU A 88 19.14 -32.66 -4.57
C GLU A 88 20.09 -33.82 -4.29
N ASN A 89 20.79 -33.75 -3.17
CA ASN A 89 21.47 -34.91 -2.58
C ASN A 89 20.55 -35.55 -1.53
N PRO A 90 19.92 -36.72 -1.79
CA PRO A 90 19.05 -37.39 -0.83
C PRO A 90 19.87 -38.18 0.19
N ALA A 91 20.74 -37.49 0.93
CA ALA A 91 21.40 -38.03 2.11
C ALA A 91 21.99 -36.87 2.90
N THR A 92 21.36 -36.47 4.00
CA THR A 92 21.86 -36.71 5.35
C THR A 92 20.97 -35.98 6.35
N LYS A 93 20.46 -36.75 7.30
CA LYS A 93 19.61 -36.36 8.44
C LYS A 93 20.34 -35.32 9.31
N GLY A 94 19.58 -34.38 9.85
CA GLY A 94 20.09 -33.14 10.41
C GLY A 94 20.93 -33.25 11.68
N GLU A 95 21.76 -32.21 11.85
CA GLU A 95 22.12 -31.57 13.11
C GLU A 95 22.77 -30.23 12.72
N ILE A 96 22.28 -29.10 13.25
CA ILE A 96 22.91 -27.79 13.05
C ILE A 96 23.65 -27.47 14.35
N LEU A 97 24.96 -27.66 14.35
CA LEU A 97 25.84 -27.25 15.45
C LEU A 97 26.34 -25.82 15.19
N LEU A 98 25.95 -24.89 16.05
CA LEU A 98 26.34 -23.48 15.98
C LEU A 98 27.68 -23.26 16.71
N GLU A 99 28.79 -23.34 15.99
CA GLU A 99 30.11 -22.94 16.52
C GLU A 99 30.27 -21.41 16.38
N ARG A 100 30.44 -20.71 17.51
CA ARG A 100 30.72 -19.26 17.52
C ARG A 100 32.18 -19.02 17.15
N GLY A 101 32.42 -18.56 15.92
CA GLY A 101 33.72 -18.02 15.52
C GLY A 101 33.91 -16.59 16.03
N THR A 102 34.61 -16.44 17.15
CA THR A 102 35.46 -15.27 17.42
C THR A 102 36.62 -15.29 16.42
N GLN A 103 37.01 -14.16 15.83
CA GLN A 103 38.38 -13.82 15.39
C GLN A 103 38.39 -12.30 15.11
N LEU A 104 39.10 -11.53 15.95
CA LEU A 104 40.50 -11.10 15.83
C LEU A 104 40.68 -9.97 14.80
#